data_AF-A0A3N7CEY7-F1
#
_entry.id   AF-A0A3N7CEY7-F1
#
_cell.length_a   1.000
_cell.length_b   1.000
_cell.length_c   1.000
_cell.angle_alpha   90.00
_cell.angle_beta   90.00
_cell.angle_gamma   90.00
#
_symmetry.space_group_name_H-M   'P 1'
#
loop_
_entity.id
_entity.type
_entity.pdbx_description
1 polymer ?
#
loop_
_entity_poly.entity_id
_entity_poly.type
_entity_poly.pdbx_seq_one_letter_code
_entity_poly.pdbx_strand_id
1 'polypeptide(L)'
;MQPAGLHLGALCHAAGAAVSGGTHARGFDAVRSFAGRDLAEGRRARLAFGRRGLHRGGRDRLDALIHLRFRYAPGPPFLATDASILSPATPLLRDWIDQALASERLNAQSLIVTLLGDSIAPYGGHFWLKSLIRLAEPLGLNERLVRTSVFRLTQDGWLRANRQGRRSEYQLTPEGFSRFEQAHSRIYSATPEGWDGQWTLLVMQAGVEAAPARLQLRRELAWEGFVALGPGVLGHPAPRRDALASMLHRLGLRDQVFVLSAKEIAPLRGRSLQEFATQAWPLDQLASDYEQFIQRFSPLLSSLEQALALGQPIPAGPALLARTLLIHSFRRVQLRDPHLPTALLPPSWPGTQAYALSAELYRRLHLAADAHVLAQLKAESGFVPPLTPYVFQRFGGLL
;
A
#
# COMPACT_ATOMS: atom_id res chain seq x y z
N MET A 1 -47.25 29.38 -25.12
CA MET A 1 -46.70 30.44 -26.00
C MET A 1 -45.25 30.64 -25.65
N GLN A 2 -44.42 30.59 -26.68
CA GLN A 2 -42.97 30.71 -26.70
C GLN A 2 -42.56 32.22 -26.71
N PRO A 3 -41.28 32.62 -26.90
CA PRO A 3 -40.51 33.44 -25.95
C PRO A 3 -39.91 34.72 -26.57
N ALA A 4 -39.01 35.40 -25.85
CA ALA A 4 -38.00 36.33 -26.40
C ALA A 4 -36.79 36.34 -25.43
N GLY A 5 -35.51 36.31 -25.81
CA GLY A 5 -34.86 36.36 -27.11
C GLY A 5 -33.69 37.36 -27.10
N LEU A 6 -32.45 36.84 -27.22
CA LEU A 6 -31.20 37.51 -27.68
C LEU A 6 -30.52 38.53 -26.71
N HIS A 7 -29.19 38.65 -26.57
CA HIS A 7 -28.13 38.70 -27.61
C HIS A 7 -26.72 38.30 -27.08
N LEU A 8 -25.92 37.73 -27.99
CA LEU A 8 -24.45 37.61 -27.94
C LEU A 8 -23.74 38.97 -28.13
N GLY A 9 -22.52 39.11 -27.60
CA GLY A 9 -21.54 40.11 -28.07
C GLY A 9 -20.21 40.11 -27.29
N ALA A 10 -19.13 39.70 -27.93
CA ALA A 10 -17.75 39.70 -27.42
C ALA A 10 -16.97 40.97 -27.85
N LEU A 11 -15.93 41.34 -27.07
CA LEU A 11 -14.56 41.75 -27.49
C LEU A 11 -13.93 42.91 -26.68
N CYS A 12 -12.77 42.58 -26.09
CA CYS A 12 -11.46 43.26 -26.12
C CYS A 12 -11.15 44.66 -25.51
N HIS A 13 -9.86 44.74 -25.13
CA HIS A 13 -8.97 45.86 -24.77
C HIS A 13 -9.09 46.45 -23.34
N ALA A 14 -8.13 46.27 -22.42
CA ALA A 14 -6.67 46.50 -22.37
C ALA A 14 -6.28 47.94 -21.98
N ALA A 15 -5.70 48.07 -20.78
CA ALA A 15 -4.68 49.05 -20.35
C ALA A 15 -4.21 48.60 -18.95
N GLY A 16 -2.94 48.36 -18.61
CA GLY A 16 -1.68 48.67 -19.27
C GLY A 16 -1.01 49.90 -18.64
N ALA A 17 0.01 49.64 -17.81
CA ALA A 17 1.17 50.48 -17.40
C ALA A 17 1.32 50.55 -15.86
N ALA A 18 2.33 49.99 -15.18
CA ALA A 18 3.80 49.96 -15.34
C ALA A 18 4.52 51.03 -14.50
N VAL A 19 5.80 50.72 -14.18
CA VAL A 19 6.90 51.47 -13.52
C VAL A 19 7.36 50.72 -12.24
N SER A 20 8.31 49.77 -12.32
CA SER A 20 9.81 49.85 -12.41
C SER A 20 10.49 50.10 -11.05
N GLY A 21 11.64 49.53 -10.66
CA GLY A 21 12.77 48.90 -11.38
C GLY A 21 13.47 47.82 -10.51
N GLY A 22 14.26 46.89 -11.09
CA GLY A 22 15.72 46.98 -11.32
C GLY A 22 16.50 46.52 -10.07
N THR A 23 17.44 45.57 -10.03
CA THR A 23 18.50 45.17 -10.98
C THR A 23 19.20 43.90 -10.44
N HIS A 24 19.51 42.90 -11.27
CA HIS A 24 20.87 42.33 -11.49
C HIS A 24 20.86 41.04 -12.34
N ALA A 25 21.64 41.09 -13.41
CA ALA A 25 21.88 40.02 -14.38
C ALA A 25 23.08 39.13 -14.01
N ARG A 26 23.08 37.88 -14.50
CA ARG A 26 24.17 37.21 -15.28
C ARG A 26 23.88 35.72 -15.48
N GLY A 27 24.04 35.22 -16.72
CA GLY A 27 24.40 33.81 -17.00
C GLY A 27 23.47 33.00 -17.92
N PHE A 28 23.36 33.37 -19.20
CA PHE A 28 22.90 32.47 -20.28
C PHE A 28 24.11 32.11 -21.16
N ASP A 29 24.33 30.82 -21.42
CA ASP A 29 24.87 30.22 -22.66
C ASP A 29 25.69 28.94 -22.39
N ALA A 30 25.03 27.78 -22.39
CA ALA A 30 25.63 26.47 -22.77
C ALA A 30 24.61 25.29 -22.73
N VAL A 31 23.48 25.34 -23.46
CA VAL A 31 22.62 24.12 -23.62
C VAL A 31 22.06 23.93 -25.04
N ARG A 32 22.25 24.87 -25.98
CA ARG A 32 21.60 24.80 -27.31
C ARG A 32 22.31 23.98 -28.41
N SER A 33 23.37 23.23 -28.10
CA SER A 33 24.14 22.47 -29.10
C SER A 33 23.84 20.96 -29.18
N PHE A 34 23.09 20.38 -28.22
CA PHE A 34 22.86 18.93 -28.20
C PHE A 34 21.57 18.47 -28.93
N ALA A 35 20.60 19.37 -29.13
CA ALA A 35 19.29 19.03 -29.70
C ALA A 35 19.24 18.96 -31.25
N GLY A 36 20.36 19.25 -31.94
CA GLY A 36 20.41 19.36 -33.40
C GLY A 36 20.81 18.09 -34.16
N ARG A 37 21.28 17.03 -33.49
CA ARG A 37 21.80 15.83 -34.15
C ARG A 37 20.85 14.61 -34.16
N ASP A 38 19.92 14.51 -33.22
CA ASP A 38 18.97 13.37 -33.14
C ASP A 38 17.77 13.47 -34.09
N LEU A 39 17.50 14.64 -34.68
CA LEU A 39 16.37 14.84 -35.60
C LEU A 39 16.64 14.38 -37.04
N ALA A 40 17.89 14.00 -37.37
CA ALA A 40 18.27 13.54 -38.70
C ALA A 40 18.16 12.01 -38.88
N GLU A 41 18.30 11.22 -37.81
CA GLU A 41 18.16 9.75 -37.88
C GLU A 41 16.69 9.28 -37.84
N GLY A 42 15.79 10.06 -37.23
CA GLY A 42 14.36 9.75 -37.16
C GLY A 42 13.59 9.87 -38.50
N ARG A 43 14.16 10.53 -39.53
CA ARG A 43 13.49 10.72 -40.83
C ARG A 43 13.83 9.66 -41.88
N ARG A 44 14.85 8.82 -41.67
CA ARG A 44 15.17 7.69 -42.59
C ARG A 44 14.40 6.41 -42.29
N ALA A 45 13.83 6.26 -41.09
CA ALA A 45 13.06 5.06 -40.71
C ALA A 45 11.58 5.07 -41.14
N ARG A 46 11.07 6.14 -41.77
CA ARG A 46 9.65 6.28 -42.17
C ARG A 46 9.35 6.00 -43.65
N LEU A 47 10.32 5.56 -44.45
CA LEU A 47 10.14 5.31 -45.89
C LEU A 47 10.38 3.87 -46.36
N ALA A 48 10.49 2.91 -45.45
CA ALA A 48 10.44 1.49 -45.80
C ALA A 48 9.34 0.81 -44.98
N PHE A 49 8.35 0.25 -45.70
CA PHE A 49 7.24 -0.63 -45.29
C PHE A 49 5.84 -0.08 -45.62
N GLY A 50 5.53 -0.15 -46.92
CA GLY A 50 4.17 -0.14 -47.43
C GLY A 50 3.56 -1.56 -47.45
N ARG A 51 2.27 -1.63 -47.10
CA ARG A 51 1.23 -2.60 -47.50
C ARG A 51 1.59 -4.09 -47.50
N ARG A 52 1.09 -4.84 -46.51
CA ARG A 52 0.25 -6.07 -46.64
C ARG A 52 0.01 -6.73 -45.27
N GLY A 53 -1.22 -7.21 -45.03
CA GLY A 53 -1.53 -8.31 -44.12
C GLY A 53 -1.89 -7.97 -42.67
N LEU A 54 -3.19 -7.78 -42.41
CA LEU A 54 -3.79 -7.92 -41.08
C LEU A 54 -3.91 -9.42 -40.75
N HIS A 55 -3.26 -9.92 -39.69
CA HIS A 55 -3.77 -10.96 -38.78
C HIS A 55 -2.77 -11.29 -37.65
N ARG A 56 -3.30 -11.43 -36.42
CA ARG A 56 -2.72 -11.99 -35.18
C ARG A 56 -1.42 -11.36 -34.65
N GLY A 57 -1.53 -10.64 -33.52
CA GLY A 57 -0.38 -10.21 -32.70
C GLY A 57 -0.63 -8.91 -31.95
N GLY A 58 -1.62 -8.89 -31.05
CA GLY A 58 -2.10 -7.67 -30.37
C GLY A 58 -1.79 -7.55 -28.87
N ARG A 59 -1.08 -8.51 -28.26
CA ARG A 59 -0.65 -8.42 -26.84
C ARG A 59 0.85 -8.15 -26.68
N ASP A 60 1.69 -8.68 -27.56
CA ASP A 60 3.15 -8.56 -27.41
C ASP A 60 3.74 -7.18 -27.77
N ARG A 61 2.93 -6.27 -28.32
CA ARG A 61 3.38 -4.91 -28.69
C ARG A 61 3.01 -3.83 -27.67
N LEU A 62 2.09 -4.09 -26.73
CA LEU A 62 1.80 -3.16 -25.64
C LEU A 62 2.86 -3.29 -24.53
N ASP A 63 3.32 -4.52 -24.25
CA ASP A 63 4.42 -4.77 -23.31
C ASP A 63 5.75 -4.15 -23.79
N ALA A 64 6.02 -4.21 -25.10
CA ALA A 64 7.22 -3.58 -25.67
C ALA A 64 7.18 -2.03 -25.66
N LEU A 65 5.99 -1.41 -25.66
CA LEU A 65 5.83 0.05 -25.63
C LEU A 65 5.82 0.63 -24.20
N ILE A 66 5.47 -0.17 -23.19
CA ILE A 66 5.63 0.19 -21.77
C ILE A 66 7.11 0.09 -21.36
N HIS A 67 7.87 -0.85 -21.95
CA HIS A 67 9.32 -0.99 -21.69
C HIS A 67 10.21 0.10 -22.32
N LEU A 68 9.73 0.91 -23.25
CA LEU A 68 10.55 1.90 -23.97
C LEU A 68 10.42 3.35 -23.48
N ARG A 69 9.64 3.61 -22.42
CA ARG A 69 9.45 4.98 -21.88
C ARG A 69 10.06 5.26 -20.50
N PHE A 70 10.70 4.27 -19.87
CA PHE A 70 11.52 4.49 -18.68
C PHE A 70 12.98 4.15 -19.00
N ARG A 71 13.69 5.09 -19.65
CA ARG A 71 15.14 5.10 -19.58
C ARG A 71 15.49 5.44 -18.14
N TYR A 72 15.96 4.44 -17.40
CA TYR A 72 16.65 4.59 -16.14
C TYR A 72 17.70 5.70 -16.27
N ALA A 73 17.46 6.83 -15.62
CA ALA A 73 18.58 7.60 -15.10
C ALA A 73 19.23 6.69 -14.04
N PRO A 74 20.56 6.49 -14.06
CA PRO A 74 21.20 5.74 -12.99
C PRO A 74 20.89 6.46 -11.68
N GLY A 75 20.21 5.76 -10.76
CA GLY A 75 20.12 6.20 -9.37
C GLY A 75 21.54 6.46 -8.84
N PRO A 76 21.70 7.35 -7.86
CA PRO A 76 23.03 7.69 -7.33
C PRO A 76 23.75 6.40 -6.93
N PRO A 77 25.09 6.33 -7.12
CA PRO A 77 25.85 5.12 -6.84
C PRO A 77 25.58 4.69 -5.40
N PHE A 78 25.15 3.44 -5.25
CA PHE A 78 25.04 2.73 -3.99
C PHE A 78 26.43 2.70 -3.37
N LEU A 79 26.73 3.69 -2.53
CA LEU A 79 27.90 3.64 -1.67
C LEU A 79 27.66 2.48 -0.72
N ALA A 80 28.46 1.43 -0.89
CA ALA A 80 28.60 0.38 0.10
C ALA A 80 29.15 1.05 1.37
N THR A 81 28.25 1.49 2.24
CA THR A 81 28.64 1.98 3.56
C THR A 81 28.99 0.77 4.41
N ASP A 82 30.25 0.74 4.84
CA ASP A 82 30.80 -0.21 5.78
C ASP A 82 29.82 -0.54 6.92
N ALA A 83 29.68 -1.84 7.19
CA ALA A 83 28.85 -2.39 8.27
C ALA A 83 29.39 -2.10 9.69
N SER A 84 30.26 -1.08 9.85
CA SER A 84 30.95 -0.74 11.10
C SER A 84 30.63 0.65 11.65
N ILE A 85 29.78 1.45 11.00
CA ILE A 85 29.25 2.67 11.65
C ILE A 85 27.99 2.27 12.42
N LEU A 86 28.19 1.66 13.58
CA LEU A 86 27.24 1.70 14.68
C LEU A 86 27.15 3.17 15.15
N SER A 87 26.57 4.03 14.32
CA SER A 87 26.10 5.32 14.80
C SER A 87 25.09 4.99 15.90
N PRO A 88 25.27 5.50 17.12
CA PRO A 88 24.22 5.36 18.11
C PRO A 88 22.94 5.86 17.44
N ALA A 89 21.86 5.07 17.54
CA ALA A 89 20.52 5.57 17.29
C ALA A 89 20.43 6.98 17.88
N THR A 90 19.85 7.94 17.17
CA THR A 90 19.48 9.21 17.81
C THR A 90 18.80 8.83 19.13
N PRO A 91 19.31 9.27 20.29
CA PRO A 91 18.86 8.76 21.60
C PRO A 91 17.33 8.71 21.71
N LEU A 92 16.65 9.74 21.17
CA LEU A 92 15.20 9.84 21.07
C LEU A 92 14.51 8.67 20.34
N LEU A 93 15.08 8.20 19.21
CA LEU A 93 14.52 7.07 18.46
C LEU A 93 14.67 5.77 19.27
N ARG A 94 15.81 5.57 19.94
CA ARG A 94 16.02 4.38 20.78
C ARG A 94 15.10 4.40 21.99
N ASP A 95 15.01 5.53 22.68
CA ASP A 95 14.15 5.68 23.85
C ASP A 95 12.68 5.40 23.49
N TRP A 96 12.22 5.88 22.34
CA TRP A 96 10.88 5.57 21.84
C TRP A 96 10.71 4.07 21.55
N ILE A 97 11.69 3.43 20.89
CA ILE A 97 11.63 1.97 20.59
C ILE A 97 11.57 1.17 21.88
N ASP A 98 12.43 1.48 22.85
CA ASP A 98 12.49 0.75 24.13
C ASP A 98 11.17 0.89 24.91
N GLN A 99 10.59 2.09 24.95
CA GLN A 99 9.25 2.32 25.52
C GLN A 99 8.15 1.56 24.75
N ALA A 100 8.23 1.55 23.42
CA ALA A 100 7.25 0.87 22.57
C ALA A 100 7.31 -0.67 22.73
N LEU A 101 8.50 -1.24 22.92
CA LEU A 101 8.68 -2.66 23.19
C LEU A 101 8.26 -3.06 24.61
N ALA A 102 8.50 -2.18 25.60
CA ALA A 102 8.10 -2.43 26.99
C ALA A 102 6.58 -2.36 27.20
N SER A 103 5.88 -1.51 26.44
CA SER A 103 4.44 -1.28 26.59
C SER A 103 3.56 -2.32 25.86
N GLU A 104 4.09 -3.05 24.88
CA GLU A 104 3.29 -3.93 24.04
C GLU A 104 3.61 -5.42 24.23
N ARG A 105 2.58 -6.21 24.51
CA ARG A 105 2.68 -7.67 24.46
C ARG A 105 2.59 -8.13 23.00
N LEU A 106 3.73 -8.14 22.32
CA LEU A 106 3.83 -8.53 20.91
C LEU A 106 3.54 -10.03 20.73
N ASN A 107 2.55 -10.37 19.89
CA ASN A 107 2.35 -11.75 19.46
C ASN A 107 3.42 -12.11 18.43
N ALA A 108 4.32 -13.03 18.80
CA ALA A 108 5.43 -13.47 17.96
C ALA A 108 5.01 -13.88 16.54
N GLN A 109 3.96 -14.68 16.40
CA GLN A 109 3.49 -15.14 15.10
C GLN A 109 2.99 -13.96 14.25
N SER A 110 2.22 -13.05 14.83
CA SER A 110 1.71 -11.88 14.11
C SER A 110 2.83 -10.91 13.69
N LEU A 111 3.85 -10.74 14.54
CA LEU A 111 5.01 -9.90 14.24
C LEU A 111 5.90 -10.51 13.16
N ILE A 112 6.11 -11.83 13.19
CA ILE A 112 6.78 -12.56 12.11
C ILE A 112 6.03 -12.40 10.80
N VAL A 113 4.69 -12.48 10.80
CA VAL A 113 3.89 -12.19 9.61
C VAL A 113 4.09 -10.75 9.12
N THR A 114 4.26 -9.77 10.02
CA THR A 114 4.59 -8.39 9.63
C THR A 114 5.96 -8.34 8.95
N LEU A 115 7.01 -8.91 9.54
CA LEU A 115 8.34 -8.94 8.92
C LEU A 115 8.33 -9.63 7.56
N LEU A 116 7.61 -10.75 7.45
CA LEU A 116 7.48 -11.48 6.19
C LEU A 116 6.79 -10.63 5.13
N GLY A 117 5.64 -10.01 5.42
CA GLY A 117 4.88 -9.24 4.44
C GLY A 117 5.45 -7.85 4.13
N ASP A 118 5.90 -7.12 5.15
CA ASP A 118 6.42 -5.76 4.99
C ASP A 118 7.84 -5.75 4.43
N SER A 119 8.70 -6.66 4.91
CA SER A 119 10.16 -6.56 4.70
C SER A 119 10.75 -7.68 3.85
N ILE A 120 10.21 -8.89 3.81
CA ILE A 120 10.81 -10.03 3.07
C ILE A 120 10.10 -10.31 1.74
N ALA A 121 8.76 -10.27 1.70
CA ALA A 121 7.95 -10.44 0.51
C ALA A 121 8.31 -9.45 -0.63
N PRO A 122 8.61 -8.16 -0.36
CA PRO A 122 9.10 -7.23 -1.37
C PRO A 122 10.31 -7.73 -2.15
N TYR A 123 11.16 -8.54 -1.52
CA TYR A 123 12.41 -9.08 -2.09
C TYR A 123 12.23 -10.52 -2.55
N GLY A 124 11.03 -10.87 -3.02
CA GLY A 124 10.75 -12.19 -3.55
C GLY A 124 10.52 -13.26 -2.49
N GLY A 125 10.36 -12.93 -1.20
CA GLY A 125 9.80 -13.85 -0.22
C GLY A 125 10.71 -15.03 0.18
N HIS A 126 11.99 -15.00 -0.20
CA HIS A 126 12.98 -16.02 0.14
C HIS A 126 13.84 -15.55 1.33
N PHE A 127 14.08 -16.42 2.29
CA PHE A 127 14.94 -16.10 3.43
C PHE A 127 15.53 -17.35 4.09
N TRP A 128 16.72 -17.17 4.67
CA TRP A 128 17.27 -18.15 5.61
C TRP A 128 16.67 -17.91 6.99
N LEU A 129 16.37 -18.99 7.71
CA LEU A 129 15.82 -18.90 9.06
C LEU A 129 16.68 -18.07 10.01
N LYS A 130 18.01 -18.15 9.86
CA LYS A 130 18.97 -17.38 10.64
C LYS A 130 18.87 -15.87 10.39
N SER A 131 18.62 -15.46 9.14
CA SER A 131 18.37 -14.05 8.81
C SER A 131 17.10 -13.56 9.51
N LEU A 132 16.02 -14.34 9.48
CA LEU A 132 14.78 -13.97 10.17
C LEU A 132 14.96 -13.90 11.69
N ILE A 133 15.72 -14.82 12.30
CA ILE A 133 16.04 -14.76 13.73
C ILE A 133 16.77 -13.45 14.08
N ARG A 134 17.79 -13.07 13.30
CA ARG A 134 18.53 -11.81 13.52
C ARG A 134 17.67 -10.56 13.37
N LEU A 135 16.72 -10.57 12.41
CA LEU A 135 15.77 -9.46 12.24
C LEU A 135 14.75 -9.38 13.39
N ALA A 136 14.40 -10.52 13.99
CA ALA A 136 13.36 -10.63 15.02
C ALA A 136 13.89 -10.47 16.46
N GLU A 137 15.17 -10.79 16.70
CA GLU A 137 15.79 -10.75 18.02
C GLU A 137 15.69 -9.38 18.70
N PRO A 138 15.98 -8.24 18.03
CA PRO A 138 15.87 -6.93 18.67
C PRO A 138 14.41 -6.49 18.94
N LEU A 139 13.41 -7.22 18.42
CA LEU A 139 12.00 -7.05 18.77
C LEU A 139 11.59 -7.88 20.01
N GLY A 140 12.56 -8.50 20.68
CA GLY A 140 12.33 -9.36 21.86
C GLY A 140 11.91 -10.80 21.51
N LEU A 141 12.01 -11.21 20.24
CA LEU A 141 11.66 -12.58 19.84
C LEU A 141 12.88 -13.50 19.89
N ASN A 142 12.86 -14.45 20.82
CA ASN A 142 13.87 -15.49 20.88
C ASN A 142 13.74 -16.50 19.71
N GLU A 143 14.83 -17.20 19.42
CA GLU A 143 14.91 -18.19 18.33
C GLU A 143 13.81 -19.26 18.39
N ARG A 144 13.44 -19.72 19.59
CA ARG A 144 12.37 -20.74 19.76
C ARG A 144 11.02 -20.23 19.27
N LEU A 145 10.67 -18.98 19.56
CA LEU A 145 9.42 -18.36 19.11
C LEU A 145 9.40 -18.16 17.59
N VAL A 146 10.53 -17.75 17.00
CA VAL A 146 10.68 -17.59 15.55
C VAL A 146 10.49 -18.94 14.86
N ARG A 147 11.19 -19.99 15.31
CA ARG A 147 11.08 -21.35 14.78
C ARG A 147 9.66 -21.90 14.85
N THR A 148 9.00 -21.71 15.99
CA THR A 148 7.61 -22.15 16.18
C THR A 148 6.65 -21.43 15.22
N SER A 149 6.83 -20.13 15.04
CA SER A 149 6.01 -19.31 14.14
C SER A 149 6.21 -19.72 12.67
N VAL A 150 7.46 -19.90 12.24
CA VAL A 150 7.79 -20.37 10.88
C VAL A 150 7.27 -21.77 10.62
N PHE A 151 7.37 -22.68 11.60
CA PHE A 151 6.81 -24.02 11.49
C PHE A 151 5.29 -23.98 11.27
N ARG A 152 4.56 -23.19 12.08
CA ARG A 152 3.11 -22.99 11.91
C ARG A 152 2.76 -22.44 10.54
N LEU A 153 3.45 -21.39 10.10
CA LEU A 153 3.24 -20.81 8.76
C LEU A 153 3.53 -21.82 7.63
N THR A 154 4.43 -22.77 7.85
CA THR A 154 4.67 -23.87 6.91
C THR A 154 3.51 -24.87 6.91
N GLN A 155 2.99 -25.25 8.09
CA GLN A 155 1.81 -26.12 8.22
C GLN A 155 0.55 -25.47 7.62
N ASP A 156 0.41 -24.16 7.77
CA ASP A 156 -0.69 -23.36 7.24
C ASP A 156 -0.53 -23.05 5.74
N GLY A 157 0.51 -23.59 5.07
CA GLY A 157 0.72 -23.46 3.63
C GLY A 157 1.28 -22.11 3.15
N TRP A 158 1.65 -21.19 4.06
CA TRP A 158 2.24 -19.90 3.70
C TRP A 158 3.68 -20.01 3.21
N LEU A 159 4.41 -20.97 3.76
CA LEU A 159 5.83 -21.17 3.51
C LEU A 159 6.12 -22.56 3.00
N ARG A 160 7.11 -22.67 2.13
CA ARG A 160 7.76 -23.93 1.76
C ARG A 160 9.17 -23.96 2.36
N ALA A 161 9.49 -25.03 3.06
CA ALA A 161 10.82 -25.26 3.59
C ALA A 161 11.71 -25.94 2.54
N ASN A 162 12.95 -25.47 2.43
CA ASN A 162 14.03 -26.12 1.69
C ASN A 162 15.22 -26.36 2.63
N ARG A 163 15.73 -27.60 2.67
CA ARG A 163 16.88 -27.94 3.52
C ARG A 163 18.12 -28.01 2.66
N GLN A 164 19.10 -27.16 3.01
CA GLN A 164 20.42 -27.16 2.39
C GLN A 164 21.45 -27.51 3.45
N GLY A 165 21.76 -28.81 3.57
CA GLY A 165 22.64 -29.33 4.62
C GLY A 165 22.11 -29.02 6.02
N ARG A 166 22.93 -28.32 6.83
CA ARG A 166 22.56 -27.90 8.21
C ARG A 166 21.73 -26.61 8.27
N ARG A 167 21.53 -25.93 7.15
CA ARG A 167 20.79 -24.67 7.08
C ARG A 167 19.37 -24.92 6.56
N SER A 168 18.43 -24.11 7.04
CA SER A 168 17.04 -24.13 6.60
C SER A 168 16.69 -22.82 5.91
N GLU A 169 16.29 -22.96 4.66
CA GLU A 169 15.78 -21.90 3.80
C GLU A 169 14.26 -22.02 3.72
N TYR A 170 13.58 -20.89 3.64
CA TYR A 170 12.14 -20.81 3.48
C TYR A 170 11.79 -19.85 2.35
N GLN A 171 10.69 -20.16 1.66
CA GLN A 171 10.15 -19.34 0.59
C GLN A 171 8.63 -19.21 0.76
N LEU A 172 8.08 -18.04 0.46
CA LEU A 172 6.64 -17.88 0.33
C LEU A 172 6.08 -18.75 -0.80
N THR A 173 5.01 -19.48 -0.53
CA THR A 173 4.25 -20.19 -1.56
C THR A 173 3.48 -19.18 -2.43
N PRO A 174 3.03 -19.56 -3.64
CA PRO A 174 2.15 -18.69 -4.44
C PRO A 174 0.90 -18.24 -3.68
N GLU A 175 0.34 -19.12 -2.85
CA GLU A 175 -0.78 -18.78 -1.98
C GLU A 175 -0.38 -17.78 -0.87
N GLY A 176 0.78 -17.98 -0.23
CA GLY A 176 1.33 -17.05 0.74
C GLY A 176 1.55 -15.66 0.16
N PHE A 177 2.07 -15.57 -1.08
CA PHE A 177 2.18 -14.31 -1.81
C PHE A 177 0.82 -13.65 -2.05
N SER A 178 -0.14 -14.39 -2.59
CA SER A 178 -1.49 -13.84 -2.86
C SER A 178 -2.15 -13.31 -1.58
N ARG A 179 -1.99 -14.00 -0.44
CA ARG A 179 -2.50 -13.54 0.85
C ARG A 179 -1.82 -12.24 1.31
N PHE A 180 -0.50 -12.11 1.11
CA PHE A 180 0.21 -10.87 1.41
C PHE A 180 -0.19 -9.72 0.48
N GLU A 181 -0.38 -9.96 -0.82
CA GLU A 181 -0.85 -8.93 -1.76
C GLU A 181 -2.27 -8.46 -1.43
N GLN A 182 -3.17 -9.38 -1.06
CA GLN A 182 -4.51 -9.05 -0.61
C GLN A 182 -4.48 -8.18 0.65
N ALA A 183 -3.67 -8.55 1.65
CA ALA A 183 -3.49 -7.73 2.85
C ALA A 183 -2.82 -6.39 2.54
N HIS A 184 -1.84 -6.37 1.65
CA HIS A 184 -1.10 -5.19 1.24
C HIS A 184 -2.04 -4.08 0.75
N SER A 185 -2.93 -4.43 -0.17
CA SER A 185 -3.89 -3.48 -0.74
C SER A 185 -4.84 -2.85 0.28
N ARG A 186 -4.96 -3.40 1.50
CA ARG A 186 -5.71 -2.79 2.61
C ARG A 186 -4.81 -1.99 3.54
N ILE A 187 -3.64 -2.54 3.86
CA ILE A 187 -2.72 -1.92 4.80
C ILE A 187 -2.12 -0.63 4.24
N TYR A 188 -1.79 -0.60 2.95
CA TYR A 188 -1.00 0.48 2.35
C TYR A 188 -1.79 1.38 1.39
N SER A 189 -3.07 1.12 1.13
CA SER A 189 -3.88 1.96 0.23
C SER A 189 -4.62 3.03 1.01
N ALA A 190 -4.73 4.21 0.41
CA ALA A 190 -5.60 5.26 0.93
C ALA A 190 -7.07 4.84 0.81
N THR A 191 -7.90 5.39 1.69
CA THR A 191 -9.35 5.33 1.52
C THR A 191 -9.74 6.07 0.24
N PRO A 192 -10.54 5.48 -0.65
CA PRO A 192 -10.96 6.15 -1.88
C PRO A 192 -11.69 7.47 -1.60
N GLU A 193 -11.27 8.54 -2.26
CA GLU A 193 -11.99 9.81 -2.27
C GLU A 193 -13.07 9.82 -3.36
N GLY A 194 -14.07 10.69 -3.21
CA GLY A 194 -15.04 10.96 -4.28
C GLY A 194 -16.10 9.88 -4.50
N TRP A 195 -16.64 9.31 -3.41
CA TRP A 195 -17.77 8.38 -3.51
C TRP A 195 -19.01 9.05 -4.11
N ASP A 196 -19.60 8.41 -5.12
CA ASP A 196 -20.71 8.95 -5.90
C ASP A 196 -22.09 8.53 -5.36
N GLY A 197 -22.14 7.99 -4.15
CA GLY A 197 -23.35 7.48 -3.50
C GLY A 197 -23.75 6.05 -3.91
N GLN A 198 -22.99 5.36 -4.77
CA GLN A 198 -23.30 3.97 -5.16
C GLN A 198 -23.06 3.00 -4.02
N TRP A 199 -23.97 2.07 -3.85
CA TRP A 199 -23.81 0.86 -3.07
C TRP A 199 -23.65 -0.31 -4.01
N THR A 200 -22.79 -1.26 -3.64
CA THR A 200 -22.78 -2.59 -4.23
C THR A 200 -23.58 -3.50 -3.32
N LEU A 201 -24.63 -4.11 -3.87
CA LEU A 201 -25.49 -5.06 -3.17
C LEU A 201 -25.23 -6.46 -3.70
N LEU A 202 -25.09 -7.41 -2.80
CA LEU A 202 -25.04 -8.82 -3.11
C LEU A 202 -26.30 -9.49 -2.57
N VAL A 203 -27.10 -10.04 -3.48
CA VAL A 203 -28.37 -10.71 -3.17
C VAL A 203 -28.21 -12.21 -3.41
N MET A 204 -28.39 -12.99 -2.34
CA MET A 204 -28.44 -14.45 -2.38
C MET A 204 -29.90 -14.89 -2.41
N GLN A 205 -30.29 -15.69 -3.40
CA GLN A 205 -31.64 -16.24 -3.46
C GLN A 205 -31.94 -17.15 -2.26
N ALA A 206 -33.14 -17.00 -1.70
CA ALA A 206 -33.71 -17.85 -0.67
C ALA A 206 -33.95 -19.28 -1.20
N GLY A 207 -33.95 -20.29 -0.32
CA GLY A 207 -34.28 -21.68 -0.67
C GLY A 207 -33.10 -22.64 -0.89
N VAL A 208 -31.86 -22.20 -0.66
CA VAL A 208 -30.68 -23.08 -0.56
C VAL A 208 -29.95 -22.73 0.73
N GLU A 209 -30.53 -23.14 1.86
CA GLU A 209 -29.92 -22.96 3.17
C GLU A 209 -28.86 -24.04 3.43
N ALA A 210 -27.69 -23.60 3.89
CA ALA A 210 -26.56 -24.40 4.38
C ALA A 210 -25.60 -25.10 3.38
N ALA A 211 -25.36 -24.54 2.18
CA ALA A 211 -24.14 -24.91 1.46
C ALA A 211 -22.90 -24.30 2.16
N PRO A 212 -21.85 -25.06 2.53
CA PRO A 212 -20.63 -24.55 3.16
C PRO A 212 -20.02 -23.33 2.44
N ALA A 213 -20.14 -23.29 1.10
CA ALA A 213 -19.72 -22.18 0.26
C ALA A 213 -20.42 -20.84 0.59
N ARG A 214 -21.71 -20.84 0.98
CA ARG A 214 -22.44 -19.61 1.37
C ARG A 214 -21.98 -19.06 2.72
N LEU A 215 -21.68 -19.94 3.68
CA LEU A 215 -21.11 -19.52 4.96
C LEU A 215 -19.70 -18.95 4.76
N GLN A 216 -18.90 -19.60 3.92
CA GLN A 216 -17.59 -19.09 3.54
C GLN A 216 -17.70 -17.73 2.83
N LEU A 217 -18.62 -17.58 1.88
CA LEU A 217 -18.87 -16.30 1.20
C LEU A 217 -19.22 -15.19 2.20
N ARG A 218 -20.12 -15.44 3.17
CA ARG A 218 -20.46 -14.44 4.20
C ARG A 218 -19.24 -14.03 5.03
N ARG A 219 -18.38 -14.99 5.40
CA ARG A 219 -17.15 -14.70 6.15
C ARG A 219 -16.17 -13.87 5.34
N GLU A 220 -16.00 -14.19 4.06
CA GLU A 220 -15.10 -13.44 3.17
C GLU A 220 -15.66 -12.06 2.79
N LEU A 221 -16.98 -11.92 2.61
CA LEU A 221 -17.65 -10.63 2.42
C LEU A 221 -17.54 -9.75 3.66
N ALA A 222 -17.75 -10.31 4.85
CA ALA A 222 -17.54 -9.59 6.11
C ALA A 222 -16.08 -9.14 6.25
N TRP A 223 -15.13 -9.98 5.82
CA TRP A 223 -13.74 -9.57 5.71
C TRP A 223 -13.58 -8.39 4.74
N GLU A 224 -14.20 -8.40 3.56
CA GLU A 224 -14.30 -7.27 2.60
C GLU A 224 -15.21 -6.10 3.05
N GLY A 225 -15.60 -6.06 4.32
CA GLY A 225 -16.34 -4.93 4.90
C GLY A 225 -17.84 -4.94 4.64
N PHE A 226 -18.38 -5.91 3.88
CA PHE A 226 -19.82 -6.00 3.64
C PHE A 226 -20.60 -6.26 4.92
N VAL A 227 -21.77 -5.63 5.03
CA VAL A 227 -22.72 -5.82 6.13
C VAL A 227 -24.03 -6.38 5.61
N ALA A 228 -24.76 -7.11 6.47
CA ALA A 228 -26.11 -7.55 6.14
C ALA A 228 -27.07 -6.36 6.20
N LEU A 229 -27.78 -6.10 5.10
CA LEU A 229 -28.87 -5.12 5.04
C LEU A 229 -30.23 -5.77 5.32
N GLY A 230 -30.30 -7.08 5.14
CA GLY A 230 -31.49 -7.89 5.39
C GLY A 230 -31.20 -9.37 5.11
N PRO A 231 -32.19 -10.27 5.30
CA PRO A 231 -32.03 -11.68 4.99
C PRO A 231 -31.60 -11.90 3.54
N GLY A 232 -30.40 -12.48 3.35
CA GLY A 232 -29.86 -12.76 2.01
C GLY A 232 -29.29 -11.56 1.25
N VAL A 233 -29.33 -10.35 1.82
CA VAL A 233 -28.83 -9.13 1.18
C VAL A 233 -27.66 -8.56 1.97
N LEU A 234 -26.49 -8.49 1.33
CA LEU A 234 -25.32 -7.80 1.87
C LEU A 234 -25.02 -6.55 1.05
N GLY A 235 -24.46 -5.53 1.69
CA GLY A 235 -24.14 -4.26 1.05
C GLY A 235 -22.77 -3.72 1.46
N HIS A 236 -22.12 -3.03 0.52
CA HIS A 236 -20.94 -2.22 0.79
C HIS A 236 -20.93 -0.98 -0.12
N PRO A 237 -20.59 0.22 0.38
CA PRO A 237 -20.61 1.45 -0.41
C PRO A 237 -19.46 1.56 -1.42
N ALA A 238 -18.28 0.99 -1.14
CA ALA A 238 -17.13 1.11 -2.04
C ALA A 238 -16.24 -0.14 -2.06
N PRO A 239 -16.76 -1.34 -2.40
CA PRO A 239 -15.94 -2.54 -2.34
C PRO A 239 -14.98 -2.59 -3.53
N ARG A 240 -13.88 -3.31 -3.36
CA ARG A 240 -12.96 -3.63 -4.46
C ARG A 240 -13.61 -4.68 -5.36
N ARG A 241 -14.11 -4.25 -6.52
CA ARG A 241 -14.86 -5.09 -7.45
C ARG A 241 -14.07 -6.30 -7.95
N ASP A 242 -12.77 -6.14 -8.18
CA ASP A 242 -11.89 -7.24 -8.63
C ASP A 242 -11.70 -8.32 -7.56
N ALA A 243 -11.62 -7.90 -6.28
CA ALA A 243 -11.55 -8.82 -5.15
C ALA A 243 -12.87 -9.60 -5.01
N LEU A 244 -14.01 -8.91 -5.13
CA LEU A 244 -15.33 -9.55 -5.13
C LEU A 244 -15.50 -10.55 -6.29
N ALA A 245 -15.09 -10.18 -7.50
CA ALA A 245 -15.17 -11.07 -8.66
C ALA A 245 -14.29 -12.32 -8.49
N SER A 246 -13.05 -12.14 -8.01
CA SER A 246 -12.12 -13.23 -7.74
C SER A 246 -12.64 -14.16 -6.66
N MET A 247 -13.23 -13.61 -5.59
CA MET A 247 -13.89 -14.35 -4.51
C MET A 247 -15.04 -15.22 -5.04
N LEU A 248 -15.98 -14.62 -5.80
CA LEU A 248 -17.13 -15.35 -6.35
C LEU A 248 -16.71 -16.45 -7.32
N HIS A 249 -15.68 -16.21 -8.13
CA HIS A 249 -15.11 -17.21 -9.03
C HIS A 249 -14.49 -18.38 -8.25
N ARG A 250 -13.62 -18.10 -7.27
CA ARG A 250 -12.96 -19.12 -6.45
C ARG A 250 -13.95 -19.99 -5.67
N LEU A 251 -15.07 -19.41 -5.23
CA LEU A 251 -16.12 -20.14 -4.51
C LEU A 251 -17.14 -20.83 -5.42
N GLY A 252 -17.08 -20.62 -6.75
CA GLY A 252 -18.05 -21.19 -7.70
C GLY A 252 -19.47 -20.63 -7.54
N LEU A 253 -19.61 -19.40 -7.04
CA LEU A 253 -20.90 -18.78 -6.69
C LEU A 253 -21.36 -17.70 -7.67
N ARG A 254 -20.61 -17.46 -8.76
CA ARG A 254 -20.90 -16.39 -9.72
C ARG A 254 -22.33 -16.43 -10.26
N ASP A 255 -22.84 -17.61 -10.60
CA ASP A 255 -24.17 -17.79 -11.19
C ASP A 255 -25.28 -17.98 -10.13
N GLN A 256 -24.93 -17.89 -8.85
CA GLN A 256 -25.84 -18.14 -7.72
C GLN A 256 -26.16 -16.88 -6.91
N VAL A 257 -25.58 -15.74 -7.29
CA VAL A 257 -25.75 -14.44 -6.61
C VAL A 257 -26.01 -13.35 -7.63
N PHE A 258 -26.76 -12.33 -7.22
CA PHE A 258 -26.85 -11.09 -7.98
C PHE A 258 -25.94 -10.05 -7.35
N VAL A 259 -25.07 -9.43 -8.16
CA VAL A 259 -24.27 -8.27 -7.76
C VAL A 259 -24.86 -7.05 -8.47
N LEU A 260 -25.45 -6.15 -7.69
CA LEU A 260 -26.20 -5.01 -8.16
C LEU A 260 -25.53 -3.72 -7.70
N SER A 261 -25.74 -2.64 -8.46
CA SER A 261 -25.46 -1.28 -8.00
C SER A 261 -26.77 -0.61 -7.60
N ALA A 262 -26.77 0.10 -6.48
CA ALA A 262 -27.92 0.87 -6.00
C ALA A 262 -27.47 2.27 -5.58
N LYS A 263 -28.36 3.25 -5.66
CA LYS A 263 -28.17 4.58 -5.08
C LYS A 263 -29.38 4.92 -4.24
N GLU A 264 -29.16 5.70 -3.17
CA GLU A 264 -30.27 6.28 -2.43
C GLU A 264 -31.08 7.21 -3.34
N ILE A 265 -32.41 7.09 -3.26
CA ILE A 265 -33.33 7.95 -4.01
C ILE A 265 -33.53 9.23 -3.19
N ALA A 266 -32.80 10.28 -3.54
CA ALA A 266 -32.72 11.52 -2.73
C ALA A 266 -34.07 12.12 -2.28
N PRO A 267 -35.13 12.17 -3.12
CA PRO A 267 -36.45 12.67 -2.70
C PRO A 267 -37.15 11.83 -1.61
N LEU A 268 -36.73 10.57 -1.42
CA LEU A 268 -37.31 9.62 -0.46
C LEU A 268 -36.39 9.39 0.74
N ARG A 269 -35.43 10.29 0.98
CA ARG A 269 -34.52 10.24 2.13
C ARG A 269 -35.31 10.27 3.43
N GLY A 270 -35.20 9.18 4.19
CA GLY A 270 -35.71 9.08 5.56
C GLY A 270 -34.56 9.04 6.54
N ARG A 271 -34.08 7.83 6.82
CA ARG A 271 -32.96 7.58 7.75
C ARG A 271 -31.62 7.96 7.12
N SER A 272 -30.71 8.56 7.90
CA SER A 272 -29.36 8.88 7.44
C SER A 272 -28.54 7.61 7.18
N LEU A 273 -27.87 7.55 6.02
CA LEU A 273 -26.91 6.48 5.73
C LEU A 273 -25.67 6.53 6.64
N GLN A 274 -25.31 7.71 7.16
CA GLN A 274 -24.23 7.85 8.14
C GLN A 274 -24.62 7.21 9.47
N GLU A 275 -25.85 7.45 9.95
CA GLU A 275 -26.37 6.80 11.16
C GLU A 275 -26.45 5.27 11.00
N PHE A 276 -26.89 4.81 9.82
CA PHE A 276 -26.85 3.38 9.50
C PHE A 276 -25.42 2.84 9.54
N ALA A 277 -24.44 3.56 9.00
CA ALA A 277 -23.06 3.12 8.99
C ALA A 277 -22.47 2.98 10.41
N THR A 278 -22.71 3.94 11.30
CA THR A 278 -22.28 3.85 12.71
C THR A 278 -22.88 2.64 13.44
N GLN A 279 -24.06 2.17 13.03
CA GLN A 279 -24.68 0.98 13.62
C GLN A 279 -24.25 -0.33 12.97
N ALA A 280 -23.97 -0.30 11.66
CA ALA A 280 -23.61 -1.50 10.90
C ALA A 280 -22.13 -1.88 11.08
N TRP A 281 -21.26 -0.91 11.38
CA TRP A 281 -19.83 -1.13 11.61
C TRP A 281 -19.40 -0.60 12.98
N PRO A 282 -18.37 -1.19 13.63
CA PRO A 282 -17.87 -0.74 14.92
C PRO A 282 -16.99 0.52 14.79
N LEU A 283 -17.54 1.61 14.26
CA LEU A 283 -16.78 2.82 13.92
C LEU A 283 -16.19 3.52 15.15
N ASP A 284 -16.89 3.54 16.28
CA ASP A 284 -16.38 4.17 17.51
C ASP A 284 -15.14 3.46 18.06
N GLN A 285 -15.15 2.11 18.05
CA GLN A 285 -13.99 1.34 18.46
C GLN A 285 -12.80 1.54 17.50
N LEU A 286 -13.07 1.58 16.20
CA LEU A 286 -12.03 1.87 15.19
C LEU A 286 -11.45 3.26 15.35
N ALA A 287 -12.28 4.28 15.63
CA ALA A 287 -11.83 5.63 15.90
C ALA A 287 -10.90 5.67 17.12
N SER A 288 -11.28 5.04 18.23
CA SER A 288 -10.44 4.94 19.43
C SER A 288 -9.11 4.22 19.14
N ASP A 289 -9.14 3.13 18.37
CA ASP A 289 -7.93 2.40 18.00
C ASP A 289 -6.99 3.26 17.14
N TYR A 290 -7.53 4.09 16.23
CA TYR A 290 -6.76 5.05 15.45
C TYR A 290 -6.20 6.21 16.29
N GLU A 291 -6.96 6.73 17.25
CA GLU A 291 -6.49 7.77 18.17
C GLU A 291 -5.33 7.26 19.03
N GLN A 292 -5.44 6.05 19.58
CA GLN A 292 -4.35 5.40 20.32
C GLN A 292 -3.12 5.20 19.44
N PHE A 293 -3.31 4.81 18.18
CA PHE A 293 -2.23 4.73 17.21
C PHE A 293 -1.57 6.11 16.99
N ILE A 294 -2.35 7.15 16.74
CA ILE A 294 -1.83 8.52 16.53
C ILE A 294 -1.06 8.99 17.76
N GLN A 295 -1.60 8.82 18.96
CA GLN A 295 -0.95 9.20 20.22
C GLN A 295 0.41 8.50 20.39
N ARG A 296 0.48 7.22 20.03
CA ARG A 296 1.71 6.42 20.14
C ARG A 296 2.80 6.82 19.14
N PHE A 297 2.41 7.11 17.90
CA PHE A 297 3.36 7.30 16.80
C PHE A 297 3.67 8.77 16.46
N SER A 298 2.86 9.73 16.91
CA SER A 298 3.17 11.16 16.72
C SER A 298 4.50 11.58 17.38
N PRO A 299 4.84 11.15 18.60
CA PRO A 299 6.14 11.45 19.20
C PRO A 299 7.33 10.93 18.39
N LEU A 300 7.20 9.75 17.77
CA LEU A 300 8.22 9.19 16.90
C LEU A 300 8.48 10.10 15.68
N LEU A 301 7.42 10.62 15.05
CA LEU A 301 7.57 11.53 13.92
C LEU A 301 8.34 12.80 14.35
N SER A 302 7.96 13.39 15.50
CA SER A 302 8.66 14.54 16.04
C SER A 302 10.14 14.26 16.35
N SER A 303 10.46 13.09 16.91
CA SER A 303 11.86 12.68 17.15
C SER A 303 12.66 12.53 15.86
N LEU A 304 12.07 11.96 14.81
CA LEU A 304 12.71 11.82 13.50
C LEU A 304 12.91 13.18 12.82
N GLU A 305 11.95 14.10 12.96
CA GLU A 305 12.07 15.47 12.46
C GLU A 305 13.21 16.24 13.12
N GLN A 306 13.33 16.14 14.45
CA GLN A 306 14.42 16.76 15.20
C GLN A 306 15.77 16.16 14.81
N ALA A 307 15.87 14.84 14.68
CA ALA A 307 17.10 14.18 14.25
C ALA A 307 17.58 14.67 12.88
N LEU A 308 16.65 14.73 11.91
CA LEU A 308 16.95 15.18 10.55
C LEU A 308 17.30 16.67 10.50
N ALA A 309 16.63 17.52 11.29
CA ALA A 309 16.96 18.94 11.39
C ALA A 309 18.38 19.18 11.94
N LEU A 310 18.86 18.28 12.80
CA LEU A 310 20.23 18.28 13.34
C LEU A 310 21.25 17.57 12.43
N GLY A 311 20.83 17.12 11.23
CA GLY A 311 21.71 16.39 10.31
C GLY A 311 22.13 15.00 10.78
N GLN A 312 21.41 14.42 11.76
CA GLN A 312 21.73 13.10 12.29
C GLN A 312 21.15 12.01 11.37
N PRO A 313 21.96 11.00 11.00
CA PRO A 313 21.46 9.89 10.19
C PRO A 313 20.53 9.00 11.01
N ILE A 314 19.52 8.42 10.37
CA ILE A 314 18.66 7.40 10.98
C ILE A 314 19.37 6.04 10.86
N PRO A 315 19.74 5.37 11.98
CA PRO A 315 20.48 4.12 11.86
C PRO A 315 19.60 2.96 11.39
N ALA A 316 20.16 2.11 10.53
CA ALA A 316 19.44 1.10 9.76
C ALA A 316 18.67 0.08 10.63
N GLY A 317 19.30 -0.43 11.69
CA GLY A 317 18.65 -1.36 12.62
C GLY A 317 17.44 -0.75 13.34
N PRO A 318 17.60 0.36 14.09
CA PRO A 318 16.49 1.11 14.69
C PRO A 318 15.39 1.49 13.70
N ALA A 319 15.74 1.87 12.47
CA ALA A 319 14.77 2.18 11.43
C ALA A 319 13.87 0.98 11.11
N LEU A 320 14.44 -0.23 11.00
CA LEU A 320 13.68 -1.46 10.79
C LEU A 320 12.74 -1.75 11.97
N LEU A 321 13.21 -1.57 13.21
CA LEU A 321 12.38 -1.83 14.40
C LEU A 321 11.18 -0.88 14.44
N ALA A 322 11.43 0.43 14.28
CA ALA A 322 10.39 1.43 14.25
C ALA A 322 9.38 1.17 13.11
N ARG A 323 9.85 0.84 11.89
CA ARG A 323 8.98 0.50 10.76
C ARG A 323 8.15 -0.76 11.03
N THR A 324 8.76 -1.78 11.61
CA THR A 324 8.07 -3.04 11.92
C THR A 324 6.97 -2.81 12.95
N LEU A 325 7.25 -2.05 14.02
CA LEU A 325 6.26 -1.68 15.04
C LEU A 325 5.14 -0.82 14.45
N LEU A 326 5.49 0.16 13.60
CA LEU A 326 4.53 1.00 12.88
C LEU A 326 3.56 0.16 12.06
N ILE A 327 4.07 -0.66 11.15
CA ILE A 327 3.22 -1.48 10.26
C ILE A 327 2.48 -2.55 11.06
N HIS A 328 3.07 -3.12 12.10
CA HIS A 328 2.41 -4.09 12.96
C HIS A 328 1.22 -3.48 13.72
N SER A 329 1.37 -2.27 14.27
CA SER A 329 0.28 -1.59 14.96
C SER A 329 -0.79 -1.14 13.97
N PHE A 330 -0.40 -0.49 12.86
CA PHE A 330 -1.33 0.05 11.86
C PHE A 330 -2.17 -1.04 11.19
N ARG A 331 -1.53 -2.16 10.77
CA ARG A 331 -2.26 -3.26 10.10
C ARG A 331 -3.34 -3.88 10.98
N ARG A 332 -3.19 -3.87 12.30
CA ARG A 332 -4.17 -4.46 13.22
C ARG A 332 -5.47 -3.64 13.27
N VAL A 333 -5.38 -2.34 13.01
CA VAL A 333 -6.55 -1.47 12.84
C VAL A 333 -7.07 -1.59 11.41
N GLN A 334 -6.20 -1.39 10.41
CA GLN A 334 -6.58 -1.42 8.98
C GLN A 334 -7.23 -2.73 8.53
N LEU A 335 -6.78 -3.90 9.02
CA LEU A 335 -7.38 -5.17 8.63
C LEU A 335 -8.80 -5.38 9.21
N ARG A 336 -9.24 -4.54 10.15
CA ARG A 336 -10.62 -4.49 10.67
C ARG A 336 -11.42 -3.31 10.10
N ASP A 337 -10.76 -2.37 9.42
CA ASP A 337 -11.41 -1.20 8.85
C ASP A 337 -12.23 -1.61 7.61
N PRO A 338 -13.53 -1.25 7.54
CA PRO A 338 -14.35 -1.49 6.35
C PRO A 338 -13.97 -0.63 5.12
N HIS A 339 -13.10 0.38 5.25
CA HIS A 339 -12.74 1.34 4.21
C HIS A 339 -13.97 2.04 3.60
N LEU A 340 -14.88 2.51 4.48
CA LEU A 340 -16.04 3.26 4.04
C LEU A 340 -15.62 4.61 3.45
N PRO A 341 -16.37 5.13 2.46
CA PRO A 341 -16.23 6.51 2.01
C PRO A 341 -16.33 7.52 3.14
N THR A 342 -15.54 8.59 3.05
CA THR A 342 -15.51 9.68 4.05
C THR A 342 -16.89 10.29 4.32
N ALA A 343 -17.77 10.33 3.30
CA ALA A 343 -19.14 10.83 3.45
C ALA A 343 -20.04 10.01 4.39
N LEU A 344 -19.65 8.76 4.70
CA LEU A 344 -20.37 7.87 5.62
C LEU A 344 -19.67 7.74 6.99
N LEU A 345 -18.48 8.33 7.13
CA LEU A 345 -17.72 8.29 8.38
C LEU A 345 -18.18 9.43 9.31
N PRO A 346 -18.01 9.27 10.64
CA PRO A 346 -18.23 10.36 11.58
C PRO A 346 -17.40 11.60 11.24
N PRO A 347 -17.86 12.81 11.59
CA PRO A 347 -17.03 14.01 11.55
C PRO A 347 -15.72 13.78 12.33
N SER A 348 -14.62 14.36 11.87
CA SER A 348 -13.29 14.22 12.50
C SER A 348 -12.75 12.79 12.59
N TRP A 349 -13.09 11.93 11.62
CA TRP A 349 -12.59 10.56 11.56
C TRP A 349 -11.05 10.49 11.64
N PRO A 350 -10.47 9.84 12.67
CA PRO A 350 -9.02 9.83 12.91
C PRO A 350 -8.26 8.94 11.92
N GLY A 351 -8.92 8.03 11.20
CA GLY A 351 -8.27 7.11 10.26
C GLY A 351 -7.48 7.81 9.14
N THR A 352 -7.95 8.97 8.67
CA THR A 352 -7.23 9.76 7.66
C THR A 352 -5.90 10.30 8.21
N GLN A 353 -5.91 10.82 9.44
CA GLN A 353 -4.69 11.29 10.11
C GLN A 353 -3.75 10.13 10.42
N ALA A 354 -4.28 9.00 10.90
CA ALA A 354 -3.48 7.80 11.16
C ALA A 354 -2.81 7.26 9.90
N TYR A 355 -3.50 7.27 8.76
CA TYR A 355 -2.93 6.91 7.47
C TYR A 355 -1.82 7.87 7.04
N ALA A 356 -2.05 9.19 7.12
CA ALA A 356 -1.05 10.20 6.78
C ALA A 356 0.21 10.09 7.66
N LEU A 357 0.04 9.91 8.97
CA LEU A 357 1.13 9.69 9.92
C LEU A 357 1.91 8.41 9.57
N SER A 358 1.21 7.32 9.25
CA SER A 358 1.83 6.04 8.86
C SER A 358 2.65 6.19 7.58
N ALA A 359 2.08 6.85 6.57
CA ALA A 359 2.72 7.10 5.30
C ALA A 359 4.01 7.92 5.47
N GLU A 360 3.95 8.99 6.26
CA GLU A 360 5.11 9.86 6.49
C GLU A 360 6.22 9.19 7.30
N LEU A 361 5.87 8.46 8.36
CA LEU A 361 6.83 7.66 9.12
C LEU A 361 7.47 6.57 8.25
N TYR A 362 6.66 5.88 7.44
CA TYR A 362 7.15 4.86 6.53
C TYR A 362 8.17 5.44 5.54
N ARG A 363 7.85 6.58 4.92
CA ARG A 363 8.72 7.28 3.98
C ARG A 363 10.08 7.63 4.59
N ARG A 364 10.09 8.12 5.84
CA ARG A 364 11.32 8.49 6.55
C ARG A 364 12.18 7.29 6.96
N LEU A 365 11.55 6.16 7.27
CA LEU A 365 12.22 4.97 7.79
C LEU A 365 12.65 4.00 6.68
N HIS A 366 11.96 4.00 5.53
CA HIS A 366 12.02 2.92 4.56
C HIS A 366 13.45 2.64 4.04
N LEU A 367 14.20 3.65 3.61
CA LEU A 367 15.53 3.45 3.02
C LEU A 367 16.52 2.82 4.03
N ALA A 368 16.56 3.36 5.25
CA ALA A 368 17.44 2.85 6.30
C ALA A 368 17.01 1.45 6.77
N ALA A 369 15.70 1.20 6.90
CA ALA A 369 15.18 -0.11 7.26
C ALA A 369 15.50 -1.17 6.19
N ASP A 370 15.34 -0.84 4.92
CA ASP A 370 15.63 -1.75 3.81
C ASP A 370 17.12 -2.06 3.68
N ALA A 371 18.00 -1.08 3.92
CA ALA A 371 19.43 -1.33 3.99
C ALA A 371 19.76 -2.41 5.04
N HIS A 372 19.11 -2.37 6.22
CA HIS A 372 19.30 -3.39 7.24
C HIS A 372 18.77 -4.75 6.82
N VAL A 373 17.55 -4.81 6.26
CA VAL A 373 16.94 -6.06 5.77
C VAL A 373 17.82 -6.71 4.72
N LEU A 374 18.25 -5.95 3.72
CA LEU A 374 19.12 -6.41 2.65
C LEU A 374 20.45 -6.94 3.18
N ALA A 375 21.07 -6.27 4.16
CA ALA A 375 22.29 -6.75 4.79
C ALA A 375 22.10 -8.13 5.44
N GLN A 376 20.99 -8.33 6.18
CA GLN A 376 20.70 -9.62 6.84
C GLN A 376 20.33 -10.73 5.85
N LEU A 377 19.62 -10.42 4.76
CA LEU A 377 19.29 -11.39 3.72
C LEU A 377 20.52 -11.79 2.91
N LYS A 378 21.37 -10.82 2.51
CA LYS A 378 22.62 -11.06 1.77
C LYS A 378 23.62 -11.88 2.58
N ALA A 379 23.73 -11.66 3.89
CA ALA A 379 24.71 -12.35 4.74
C ALA A 379 24.61 -13.88 4.69
N GLU A 380 23.43 -14.44 4.43
CA GLU A 380 23.24 -15.90 4.37
C GLU A 380 23.10 -16.43 2.94
N SER A 381 22.55 -15.63 2.01
CA SER A 381 22.24 -16.06 0.63
C SER A 381 23.27 -15.64 -0.43
N GLY A 382 24.06 -14.58 -0.17
CA GLY A 382 24.91 -13.94 -1.18
C GLY A 382 24.15 -13.15 -2.25
N PHE A 383 22.82 -13.27 -2.34
CA PHE A 383 21.98 -12.67 -3.39
C PHE A 383 20.59 -12.32 -2.85
N VAL A 384 20.09 -11.13 -3.20
CA VAL A 384 18.70 -10.74 -2.89
C VAL A 384 18.01 -10.37 -4.20
N PRO A 385 16.83 -10.94 -4.51
CA PRO A 385 16.05 -10.57 -5.68
C PRO A 385 15.72 -9.07 -5.72
N PRO A 386 15.45 -8.51 -6.92
CA PRO A 386 14.97 -7.13 -7.04
C PRO A 386 13.60 -6.97 -6.36
N LEU A 387 13.27 -5.72 -6.03
CA LEU A 387 11.96 -5.37 -5.48
C LEU A 387 10.81 -5.76 -6.43
N THR A 388 9.74 -6.29 -5.86
CA THR A 388 8.51 -6.58 -6.61
C THR A 388 7.77 -5.26 -6.97
N PRO A 389 7.16 -5.15 -8.16
CA PRO A 389 6.54 -3.90 -8.62
C PRO A 389 5.43 -3.35 -7.71
N TYR A 390 4.67 -4.20 -7.02
CA TYR A 390 3.58 -3.76 -6.14
C TYR A 390 4.07 -2.88 -4.99
N VAL A 391 5.35 -3.01 -4.58
CA VAL A 391 5.92 -2.28 -3.45
C VAL A 391 5.94 -0.78 -3.70
N PHE A 392 6.15 -0.37 -4.96
CA PHE A 392 6.13 1.03 -5.37
C PHE A 392 4.73 1.67 -5.22
N GLN A 393 3.67 0.89 -5.05
CA GLN A 393 2.32 1.42 -4.83
C GLN A 393 2.03 1.71 -3.35
N ARG A 394 2.92 1.33 -2.42
CA ARG A 394 2.71 1.55 -0.99
C ARG A 394 2.47 3.03 -0.71
N PHE A 395 1.42 3.28 0.07
CA PHE A 395 1.00 4.60 0.48
C PHE A 395 0.78 5.59 -0.68
N GLY A 396 0.35 5.09 -1.84
CA GLY A 396 0.00 5.92 -3.00
C GLY A 396 1.17 6.31 -3.90
N GLY A 397 2.27 5.54 -3.89
CA GLY A 397 3.41 5.82 -4.76
C GLY A 397 4.61 6.46 -4.06
N LEU A 398 4.73 6.31 -2.73
CA LEU A 398 5.78 7.00 -1.96
C LEU A 398 7.20 6.48 -2.21
N LEU A 399 7.38 5.39 -2.96
CA LEU A 399 8.65 4.73 -3.22
C LEU A 399 9.06 4.83 -4.69
#